data_AF-A0A7W1NL54-F1
#
_entry.id   AF-A0A7W1NL54-F1
#
_cell.length_a   1.000
_cell.length_b   1.000
_cell.length_c   1.000
_cell.angle_alpha   90.00
_cell.angle_beta   90.00
_cell.angle_gamma   90.00
#
_symmetry.space_group_name_H-M   'P 1'
#
loop_
_entity.id
_entity.type
_entity.pdbx_description
1 polymer ?
#
loop_
_entity_poly.entity_id
_entity_poly.type
_entity_poly.pdbx_seq_one_letter_code
_entity_poly.pdbx_strand_id
1 'polypeptide(L)' 'MATEELETFQIGEKQYVMPYHAAKWLRIPLGDLEGQIALGKLELVRVEDRDFIELEALKAYAGKRKPPASAWDRIDDWRK' A
#
# COMPACT_ATOMS: atom_id res chain seq x y z
N MET A 1 -10.76 -0.10 -17.76
CA MET A 1 -9.59 0.54 -17.12
C MET A 1 -8.80 -0.57 -16.47
N ALA A 2 -7.50 -0.70 -16.74
CA ALA A 2 -6.71 -1.77 -16.13
C ALA A 2 -6.62 -1.50 -14.63
N THR A 3 -7.29 -2.33 -13.82
CA THR A 3 -7.07 -2.38 -12.39
C THR A 3 -5.64 -2.85 -12.22
N GLU A 4 -4.71 -1.94 -11.94
CA GLU A 4 -3.32 -2.31 -11.74
C GLU A 4 -3.26 -3.25 -10.52
N GLU A 5 -3.12 -4.55 -10.80
CA GLU A 5 -3.05 -5.57 -9.76
C GLU A 5 -1.85 -5.28 -8.86
N LEU A 6 -2.11 -5.27 -7.54
CA LEU A 6 -1.07 -5.09 -6.56
C LEU A 6 -0.17 -6.31 -6.59
N GLU A 7 1.07 -6.14 -7.05
CA GLU A 7 2.05 -7.23 -7.02
C GLU A 7 2.41 -7.56 -5.57
N THR A 8 2.12 -8.78 -5.16
CA THR A 8 2.31 -9.26 -3.78
C THR A 8 3.21 -10.50 -3.77
N PHE A 9 3.95 -10.63 -2.67
CA PHE A 9 4.90 -11.70 -2.43
C PHE A 9 4.45 -12.48 -1.19
N GLN A 10 4.32 -13.79 -1.31
CA GLN A 10 4.06 -14.67 -0.17
C GLN A 10 5.40 -15.04 0.47
N ILE A 11 5.58 -14.70 1.74
CA ILE A 11 6.79 -15.05 2.50
C ILE A 11 6.32 -15.65 3.82
N GLY A 12 6.54 -16.97 3.98
CA GLY A 12 5.92 -17.74 5.05
C GLY A 12 4.39 -17.68 4.97
N GLU A 13 3.73 -17.33 6.07
CA GLU A 13 2.26 -17.24 6.17
C GLU A 13 1.73 -15.84 5.82
N LYS A 14 2.60 -14.87 5.53
CA LYS A 14 2.24 -13.47 5.32
C LYS A 14 2.43 -13.04 3.87
N GLN A 15 1.62 -12.04 3.48
CA GLN A 15 1.71 -11.37 2.19
C GLN A 15 2.41 -10.02 2.33
N TYR A 16 3.28 -9.73 1.38
CA TYR A 16 4.15 -8.57 1.36
C TYR A 16 4.06 -7.87 0.01
N VAL A 17 4.46 -6.61 -0.01
CA VAL A 17 4.51 -5.80 -1.22
C VAL A 17 5.73 -4.89 -1.15
N MET A 18 6.44 -4.73 -2.28
CA MET A 18 7.58 -3.81 -2.31
C MET A 18 7.07 -2.35 -2.21
N PRO A 19 7.82 -1.44 -1.55
CA PRO A 19 7.41 -0.05 -1.36
C PRO A 19 6.98 0.66 -2.65
N TYR A 20 7.66 0.39 -3.77
CA TYR A 20 7.29 0.95 -5.07
C TYR A 20 5.87 0.57 -5.52
N HIS A 21 5.50 -0.71 -5.43
CA HIS A 21 4.15 -1.17 -5.78
C HIS A 21 3.10 -0.66 -4.80
N ALA A 22 3.44 -0.60 -3.51
CA ALA A 22 2.57 -0.04 -2.48
C ALA A 22 2.25 1.45 -2.75
N ALA A 23 3.26 2.26 -3.11
CA ALA A 23 3.09 3.68 -3.43
C ALA A 23 2.19 3.86 -4.66
N LYS A 24 2.42 3.05 -5.70
CA LYS A 24 1.62 3.04 -6.93
C LYS A 24 0.16 2.71 -6.65
N TRP A 25 -0.10 1.66 -5.86
CA TRP A 25 -1.46 1.26 -5.48
C TRP A 25 -2.17 2.30 -4.62
N LEU A 26 -1.44 2.92 -3.67
CA LEU A 26 -1.93 4.04 -2.88
C LEU A 26 -2.07 5.35 -3.69
N ARG A 27 -1.61 5.37 -4.95
CA ARG A 27 -1.58 6.55 -5.82
C ARG A 27 -0.88 7.75 -5.18
N ILE A 28 0.26 7.50 -4.55
CA ILE A 28 1.11 8.55 -3.97
C ILE A 28 2.55 8.45 -4.48
N PRO A 29 3.31 9.56 -4.43
CA PRO A 29 4.76 9.51 -4.65
C PRO A 29 5.43 8.52 -3.70
N LEU A 30 6.47 7.82 -4.18
CA LEU A 30 7.25 6.90 -3.34
C LEU A 30 7.88 7.64 -2.15
N GLY A 31 8.41 8.85 -2.36
CA GLY A 31 8.95 9.67 -1.27
C GLY A 31 7.95 10.00 -0.17
N ASP A 32 6.66 10.16 -0.50
CA ASP A 32 5.62 10.36 0.51
C ASP A 32 5.43 9.10 1.35
N LEU A 33 5.45 7.92 0.72
CA LEU A 33 5.34 6.63 1.39
C LEU A 33 6.56 6.38 2.29
N GLU A 34 7.76 6.63 1.78
CA GLU A 34 9.02 6.58 2.54
C GLU A 34 8.98 7.53 3.74
N GLY A 35 8.43 8.73 3.56
CA GLY A 35 8.17 9.65 4.67
C GLY A 35 7.21 9.08 5.71
N GLN A 36 6.14 8.37 5.32
CA GLN A 36 5.25 7.72 6.28
C GLN A 36 5.93 6.58 7.04
N ILE A 37 6.79 5.82 6.35
CA ILE A 37 7.61 4.76 6.95
C ILE A 37 8.56 5.38 7.98
N ALA A 38 9.27 6.45 7.62
CA ALA A 38 10.17 7.16 8.52
C ALA A 38 9.45 7.74 9.76
N LEU A 39 8.16 8.10 9.61
CA LEU A 39 7.28 8.54 10.70
C LEU A 39 6.67 7.38 11.52
N GLY A 40 7.02 6.13 11.22
CA GLY A 40 6.53 4.95 11.94
C GLY A 40 5.05 4.62 11.69
N LYS A 41 4.45 5.15 10.61
CA LYS A 41 3.04 4.88 10.26
C LYS A 41 2.86 3.60 9.44
N LEU A 42 3.93 3.16 8.79
CA LEU A 42 4.03 1.89 8.07
C LEU A 42 5.37 1.25 8.43
N GLU A 43 5.37 -0.06 8.56
CA GLU A 43 6.56 -0.82 8.91
C GLU A 43 7.20 -1.42 7.67
N LEU A 44 8.53 -1.25 7.57
CA LEU A 44 9.35 -1.95 6.60
C LEU A 44 9.87 -3.24 7.20
N VAL A 45 9.64 -4.34 6.49
CA VAL A 45 10.19 -5.65 6.81
C VAL A 45 11.24 -5.99 5.77
N ARG A 46 12.45 -6.27 6.22
CA ARG A 46 13.55 -6.69 5.33
C ARG A 46 13.58 -8.21 5.22
N VAL A 47 13.47 -8.73 4.00
CA VAL A 47 13.57 -10.16 3.69
C VAL A 47 14.56 -10.35 2.55
N GLU A 48 15.57 -11.20 2.73
CA GLU A 48 16.57 -11.53 1.69
C GLU A 48 17.13 -10.28 0.99
N ASP A 49 17.54 -9.29 1.78
CA ASP A 49 18.09 -8.00 1.31
C ASP A 49 17.15 -7.10 0.51
N ARG A 50 15.84 -7.37 0.55
CA ARG A 50 14.80 -6.52 -0.04
C ARG A 50 13.86 -6.00 1.03
N ASP A 51 13.40 -4.77 0.80
CA ASP A 51 12.46 -4.10 1.68
C ASP A 51 11.03 -4.35 1.21
N PHE A 52 10.18 -4.70 2.16
CA PHE A 52 8.78 -5.00 1.96
C PHE A 52 7.90 -4.30 2.98
N ILE A 53 6.63 -4.15 2.63
CA ILE A 53 5.56 -3.72 3.52
C ILE A 53 4.58 -4.88 3.63
N GLU A 54 4.18 -5.24 4.84
CA GLU A 54 3.13 -6.25 5.03
C GLU A 54 1.80 -5.76 4.43
N LEU A 55 1.17 -6.59 3.61
CA LEU A 55 -0.02 -6.22 2.85
C LEU A 55 -1.17 -5.79 3.75
N GLU A 56 -1.38 -6.48 4.87
CA GLU A 56 -2.45 -6.14 5.82
C GLU A 56 -2.19 -4.79 6.51
N ALA A 57 -0.93 -4.48 6.84
CA ALA A 57 -0.55 -3.17 7.36
C ALA A 57 -0.78 -2.07 6.32
N LEU A 58 -0.47 -2.34 5.05
CA LEU A 58 -0.73 -1.42 3.95
C LEU A 58 -2.24 -1.15 3.76
N LYS A 59 -3.07 -2.20 3.79
CA LYS A 59 -4.53 -2.07 3.72
C LYS A 59 -5.10 -1.31 4.91
N ALA A 60 -4.62 -1.59 6.12
CA ALA A 60 -5.03 -0.87 7.34
C ALA A 60 -4.65 0.62 7.25
N TYR A 61 -3.47 0.92 6.74
CA TYR A 61 -3.05 2.30 6.46
C TYR A 61 -3.93 2.98 5.42
N ALA A 62 -4.23 2.29 4.31
CA ALA A 62 -5.12 2.79 3.27
C ALA A 62 -6.54 3.06 3.80
N GLY A 63 -7.08 2.17 4.66
CA GLY A 63 -8.39 2.35 5.28
C GLY A 63 -8.44 3.53 6.25
N LYS A 64 -7.33 3.87 6.92
CA LYS A 64 -7.21 5.05 7.78
C LYS A 64 -7.05 6.35 6.99
N ARG A 65 -6.54 6.29 5.77
CA ARG A 65 -6.59 7.40 4.81
C ARG A 65 -8.04 7.57 4.35
N LYS A 66 -8.84 8.33 5.10
CA LYS A 66 -10.09 8.89 4.57
C LYS A 66 -9.77 9.52 3.20
N PRO A 67 -10.50 9.18 2.13
CA PRO A 67 -10.33 9.86 0.86
C PRO A 67 -10.59 11.36 1.07
N PRO A 68 -9.83 12.27 0.44
CA PRO A 68 -10.28 13.65 0.34
C PRO A 68 -11.67 13.65 -0.29
N ALA A 69 -12.55 14.55 0.15
CA ALA A 69 -13.98 14.56 -0.17
C ALA A 69 -14.32 14.55 -1.69
N SER A 70 -13.35 14.79 -2.57
CA SER A 70 -13.48 14.69 -4.03
C SER A 70 -13.26 13.29 -4.62
N ALA A 71 -12.87 12.29 -3.83
CA ALA A 71 -12.62 10.92 -4.29
C ALA A 71 -13.79 9.94 -4.06
N TRP A 72 -14.90 10.41 -3.48
CA TRP A 72 -16.12 9.59 -3.29
C TRP A 72 -16.78 9.14 -4.59
N ASP A 73 -16.53 9.83 -5.70
CA ASP A 73 -17.01 9.43 -7.04
C ASP A 73 -16.41 8.11 -7.55
N ARG A 74 -15.38 7.55 -6.89
CA ARG A 74 -14.68 6.33 -7.36
C ARG A 74 -14.75 5.15 -6.39
N ILE A 75 -15.44 5.29 -5.24
CA ILE A 75 -15.54 4.21 -4.24
C ILE A 75 -16.68 3.24 -4.58
N ASP A 76 -17.68 3.68 -5.36
CA ASP A 76 -18.77 2.82 -5.83
C ASP A 76 -18.27 1.68 -6.75
N ASP A 77 -17.10 1.85 -7.38
CA ASP A 77 -16.50 0.87 -8.30
C ASP A 77 -15.83 -0.32 -7.59
N TRP A 78 -15.57 -0.24 -6.28
CA TRP A 78 -14.90 -1.31 -5.53
C TRP A 78 -15.86 -2.32 -4.90
N ARG A 79 -17.18 -2.12 -5.05
CA ARG A 79 -18.23 -2.94 -4.43
C ARG A 79 -19.14 -3.67 -5.43
N LYS A 80 -18.72 -3.83 -6.68
CA LYS A 80 -19.40 -4.67 -7.68
C LYS A 80 -18.56 -5.87 -8.08
#